data_AF-A0A4Y5YW08-F1
#
_entry.id   AF-A0A4Y5YW08-F1
#
_cell.length_a   1.000
_cell.length_b   1.000
_cell.length_c   1.000
_cell.angle_alpha   90.00
_cell.angle_beta   90.00
_cell.angle_gamma   90.00
#
_symmetry.space_group_name_H-M   'P 1'
#
loop_
_entity.id
_entity.type
_entity.pdbx_description
1 polymer ?
#
loop_
_entity_poly.entity_id
_entity_poly.type
_entity_poly.pdbx_seq_one_letter_code
_entity_poly.pdbx_strand_id
1 'polypeptide(L)' 'MKKPGAGIALGIAMGLPIGAGAGMLLFDNIGVGAALGLALGVALGAGFESSWKAEKSE' A
#
# COMPACT_ATOMS: atom_id res chain seq x y z
N MET A 1 10.78 19.26 -2.26
CA MET A 1 11.51 18.09 -1.73
C MET A 1 10.51 16.92 -1.67
N LYS A 2 10.61 15.92 -2.55
CA LYS A 2 9.77 14.70 -2.44
C LYS A 2 10.44 13.79 -1.42
N LYS A 3 9.75 13.50 -0.32
CA LYS A 3 10.32 12.74 0.81
C LYS A 3 10.51 11.29 0.37
N PRO A 4 11.68 10.68 0.60
CA PRO A 4 11.86 9.25 0.37
C PRO A 4 10.82 8.49 1.20
N GLY A 5 10.07 7.60 0.55
CA GLY A 5 9.03 6.78 1.18
C GLY A 5 7.60 7.34 1.07
N ALA A 6 7.36 8.39 0.28
CA ALA A 6 6.01 8.91 0.04
C ALA A 6 5.10 7.86 -0.64
N GLY A 7 5.62 7.07 -1.57
CA GLY A 7 4.88 6.00 -2.23
C GLY A 7 4.48 4.89 -1.27
N ILE A 8 5.39 4.47 -0.39
CA ILE A 8 5.10 3.46 0.64
C ILE A 8 4.06 3.99 1.64
N ALA A 9 4.20 5.24 2.10
CA ALA A 9 3.24 5.86 3.00
C ALA A 9 1.83 5.94 2.39
N LEU A 10 1.72 6.32 1.12
CA LEU A 10 0.46 6.34 0.38
C LEU A 10 -0.11 4.92 0.23
N GLY A 11 0.75 3.96 -0.14
CA GLY A 11 0.39 2.56 -0.27
C GLY A 11 -0.19 1.97 1.01
N ILE A 12 0.43 2.24 2.16
CA ILE A 12 -0.10 1.83 3.48
C ILE A 12 -1.42 2.56 3.78
N ALA A 13 -1.47 3.88 3.57
CA ALA A 13 -2.65 4.69 3.87
C ALA A 13 -3.89 4.25 3.10
N MET A 14 -3.73 3.73 1.88
CA MET A 14 -4.83 3.17 1.10
C MET A 14 -5.04 1.69 1.35
N GLY A 15 -3.97 0.90 1.40
CA GLY A 15 -4.05 -0.56 1.50
C GLY A 15 -4.64 -1.07 2.81
N LEU A 16 -4.28 -0.45 3.95
CA LEU A 16 -4.76 -0.88 5.27
C LEU A 16 -6.29 -0.76 5.41
N PRO A 17 -6.95 0.39 5.18
CA PRO A 17 -8.40 0.50 5.34
C PRO A 17 -9.17 -0.34 4.32
N ILE A 18 -8.68 -0.43 3.07
CA ILE A 18 -9.30 -1.25 2.03
C ILE A 18 -9.23 -2.73 2.40
N GLY A 19 -8.05 -3.22 2.79
CA GLY A 19 -7.87 -4.60 3.21
C GLY A 19 -8.64 -4.94 4.47
N ALA A 20 -8.63 -4.06 5.48
CA ALA A 20 -9.41 -4.26 6.71
C ALA A 20 -10.91 -4.39 6.40
N GLY A 21 -11.45 -3.53 5.54
CA GLY A 21 -12.83 -3.62 5.07
C GLY A 21 -13.10 -4.91 4.30
N ALA A 22 -12.23 -5.27 3.35
CA ALA A 22 -12.35 -6.51 2.60
C ALA A 22 -12.25 -7.76 3.49
N GLY A 23 -11.42 -7.74 4.54
CA GLY A 23 -11.29 -8.84 5.49
C GLY A 23 -12.53 -9.06 6.33
N MET A 24 -13.18 -7.99 6.76
CA MET A 24 -14.48 -8.08 7.43
C MET A 24 -15.55 -8.61 6.47
N LEU A 25 -15.56 -8.15 5.21
CA LEU A 25 -16.58 -8.57 4.24
C LEU A 25 -16.42 -10.02 3.74
N LEU A 26 -15.18 -10.49 3.57
CA LEU A 26 -14.89 -11.79 2.94
C LEU A 26 -14.57 -12.89 3.95
N PHE A 27 -13.92 -12.54 5.06
CA PHE A 27 -13.39 -13.50 6.03
C PHE A 27 -13.97 -13.30 7.44
N ASP A 28 -14.85 -12.31 7.64
CA ASP A 28 -15.36 -11.87 8.95
C ASP A 28 -14.22 -11.63 9.96
N ASN A 29 -13.05 -11.25 9.44
CA ASN A 29 -11.82 -11.13 10.21
C ASN A 29 -10.98 -9.95 9.73
N ILE A 30 -11.03 -8.89 10.54
CA ILE A 30 -10.28 -7.65 10.30
C ILE A 30 -8.76 -7.88 10.27
N GLY A 31 -8.23 -8.83 11.04
CA GLY A 31 -6.80 -9.10 11.14
C GLY A 31 -6.23 -9.64 9.82
N VAL A 32 -6.93 -10.60 9.22
CA VAL A 32 -6.56 -11.17 7.91
C VAL A 32 -6.63 -10.10 6.82
N GLY A 33 -7.72 -9.31 6.82
CA GLY A 33 -7.88 -8.20 5.88
C GLY A 33 -6.81 -7.14 5.99
N ALA A 34 -6.53 -6.67 7.20
CA ALA A 34 -5.52 -5.65 7.46
C ALA A 34 -4.13 -6.14 7.05
N ALA A 35 -3.77 -7.39 7.34
CA ALA A 35 -2.49 -7.97 6.94
C ALA A 35 -2.34 -8.03 5.41
N LEU A 36 -3.37 -8.52 4.69
CA LEU A 36 -3.37 -8.57 3.23
C LEU A 36 -3.34 -7.17 2.62
N GLY A 37 -4.17 -6.26 3.12
CA GLY A 37 -4.22 -4.87 2.67
C GLY A 37 -2.91 -4.13 2.84
N LEU A 38 -2.25 -4.32 3.99
CA LEU A 38 -0.95 -3.73 4.27
C LEU A 38 0.12 -4.32 3.34
N ALA A 39 0.16 -5.64 3.15
CA ALA A 39 1.11 -6.29 2.27
C ALA A 39 0.99 -5.79 0.81
N LEU A 40 -0.23 -5.74 0.28
CA LEU A 40 -0.52 -5.22 -1.06
C LEU A 40 -0.23 -3.72 -1.17
N GLY A 41 -0.65 -2.94 -0.17
CA GLY A 41 -0.42 -1.51 -0.11
C GLY A 41 1.07 -1.15 -0.14
N VAL A 42 1.89 -1.85 0.66
CA VAL A 42 3.35 -1.68 0.65
C VAL A 42 3.95 -2.09 -0.68
N ALA A 43 3.55 -3.23 -1.26
CA ALA A 43 4.07 -3.70 -2.54
C ALA A 43 3.78 -2.71 -3.68
N LEU A 44 2.55 -2.22 -3.77
CA LEU A 44 2.16 -1.20 -4.75
C LEU A 44 2.88 0.12 -4.49
N GLY A 45 2.93 0.59 -3.25
CA GLY A 45 3.62 1.82 -2.86
C GLY A 45 5.11 1.81 -3.19
N ALA A 46 5.78 0.68 -2.98
CA ALA A 46 7.17 0.47 -3.36
C ALA A 46 7.35 0.42 -4.89
N GLY A 47 6.43 -0.22 -5.61
CA GLY A 47 6.41 -0.24 -7.08
C GLY A 47 6.26 1.17 -7.68
N PHE A 48 5.31 1.96 -7.17
CA PHE A 48 5.09 3.34 -7.63
C PHE A 48 6.27 4.26 -7.32
N GLU A 49 6.88 4.15 -6.14
CA GLU A 49 8.10 4.91 -5.80
C GLU A 49 9.24 4.55 -6.77
N SER A 50 9.38 3.27 -7.11
CA SER A 50 10.41 2.78 -8.04
C SER A 50 10.17 3.28 -9.47
N SER A 51 8.91 3.27 -9.94
CA SER A 51 8.52 3.79 -11.26
C SER A 51 8.77 5.30 -11.37
N TRP A 52 8.47 6.08 -10.32
CA TRP A 52 8.73 7.52 -10.32
C TRP A 52 10.24 7.81 -10.35
N LYS A 53 11.03 7.02 -9.60
CA LYS A 53 12.48 7.20 -9.57
C LYS A 53 13.14 6.87 -10.92
N ALA A 54 12.58 5.93 -11.67
CA ALA A 54 13.01 5.62 -13.04
C ALA A 54 12.74 6.80 -14.00
N GLU A 55 11.52 7.34 -13.99
CA GLU A 55 11.11 8.43 -14.89
C GLU A 55 11.84 9.76 -14.65
N LYS A 56 12.36 9.98 -13.44
CA LYS A 56 13.12 11.21 -13.12
C LYS A 56 14.63 11.12 -13.42
N SER A 57 15.07 10.03 -14.03
CA SER A 57 16.48 9.78 -14.36
C SER A 57 16.77 9.80 -15.87
N GLU A 58 15.76 10.06 -16.71
CA GLU A 58 15.86 10.44 -18.13
C GLU A 58 15.67 11.96 -18.29
#